data_AF-A0AAP0C138-F1
#
_entry.id   AF-A0AAP0C138-F1
#
_cell.length_a   1.000
_cell.length_b   1.000
_cell.length_c   1.000
_cell.angle_alpha   90.00
_cell.angle_beta   90.00
_cell.angle_gamma   90.00
#
_symmetry.space_group_name_H-M   'P 1'
#
loop_
_entity.id
_entity.type
_entity.pdbx_description
1 polymer ?
#
loop_
_entity_poly.entity_id
_entity_poly.type
_entity_poly.pdbx_seq_one_letter_code
_entity_poly.pdbx_strand_id
1 'polypeptide(L)'
;MLPEVLLLKEFKGNDAEKLVKKCPVNVFDIEDVGNGEKKAVVSRPRDCTLCRECISGGGEENISLRRVRDHFIFTIESTGALPPEVLFTEAVKILEQKCELLISELS
;
A
#
# COMPACT_ATOMS: atom_id res chain seq x y z
N MET A 1 3.87 -2.72 4.49
CA MET A 1 2.42 -2.68 4.86
C MET A 1 1.61 -2.37 3.62
N LEU A 2 0.42 -2.93 3.47
CA LEU A 2 -0.48 -2.62 2.36
C LEU A 2 -1.04 -1.19 2.51
N PRO A 3 -0.87 -0.30 1.51
CA PRO A 3 -1.54 0.99 1.51
C PRO A 3 -3.06 0.83 1.34
N GLU A 4 -3.81 1.61 2.09
CA GLU A 4 -5.27 1.73 1.97
C GLU A 4 -5.60 3.20 1.66
N VAL A 5 -6.25 3.42 0.52
CA VAL A 5 -6.61 4.75 0.04
C VAL A 5 -8.12 4.79 -0.09
N LEU A 6 -8.76 5.69 0.66
CA LEU A 6 -10.22 5.84 0.68
C LEU A 6 -10.61 7.24 0.24
N LEU A 7 -11.54 7.34 -0.70
CA LEU A 7 -12.18 8.61 -1.05
C LEU A 7 -13.35 8.83 -0.09
N LEU A 8 -13.28 9.88 0.73
CA LEU A 8 -14.33 10.24 1.70
C LEU A 8 -15.48 11.01 1.03
N LYS A 9 -15.23 11.56 -0.16
CA LYS A 9 -16.23 12.17 -1.03
C LYS A 9 -16.10 11.67 -2.46
N GLU A 10 -17.14 11.91 -3.25
CA GLU A 10 -17.06 11.70 -4.68
C GLU A 10 -16.30 12.84 -5.36
N PHE A 11 -15.35 12.48 -6.23
CA PHE A 11 -14.68 13.41 -7.12
C PHE A 11 -15.25 13.22 -8.52
N LYS A 12 -15.85 14.26 -9.09
CA LYS A 12 -16.49 14.24 -10.42
C LYS A 12 -15.85 15.23 -11.39
N GLY A 13 -15.97 14.97 -12.69
CA GLY A 13 -15.56 15.87 -13.76
C GLY A 13 -14.10 16.34 -13.64
N ASN A 14 -13.88 17.65 -13.67
CA ASN A 14 -12.54 18.25 -13.62
C ASN A 14 -11.77 17.90 -12.34
N ASP A 15 -12.45 17.72 -11.21
CA ASP A 15 -11.78 17.37 -9.95
C ASP A 15 -11.32 15.92 -9.94
N ALA A 16 -12.06 15.03 -10.62
CA ALA A 16 -11.63 13.66 -10.85
C ALA A 16 -10.35 13.61 -11.71
N GLU A 17 -10.33 14.35 -12.81
CA GLU A 17 -9.17 14.41 -13.71
C GLU A 17 -7.93 15.02 -13.03
N LYS A 18 -8.11 16.05 -12.20
CA LYS A 18 -7.03 16.62 -11.38
C LYS A 18 -6.48 15.61 -10.38
N LEU A 19 -7.35 14.86 -9.70
CA LEU A 19 -6.93 13.87 -8.71
C LEU A 19 -6.11 12.75 -9.36
N VAL A 20 -6.54 12.26 -10.52
CA VAL A 20 -5.80 11.25 -11.29
C VAL A 20 -4.42 11.79 -11.69
N LYS A 21 -4.35 13.01 -12.24
CA LYS A 21 -3.08 13.64 -12.63
C LYS A 21 -2.13 13.92 -11.46
N LYS A 22 -2.65 14.15 -10.25
CA LYS A 22 -1.84 14.38 -9.04
C LYS A 22 -1.07 13.13 -8.60
N CYS A 23 -1.55 11.93 -8.93
CA CYS A 23 -0.90 10.70 -8.48
C CYS A 23 0.13 10.21 -9.52
N PRO A 24 1.44 10.23 -9.22
CA PRO A 24 2.47 9.87 -10.19
C PRO A 24 2.48 8.38 -10.55
N VAL A 25 1.88 7.55 -9.71
CA VAL A 25 1.83 6.08 -9.84
C VAL A 25 0.42 5.59 -10.20
N ASN A 26 -0.46 6.49 -10.65
CA ASN A 26 -1.80 6.16 -11.16
C ASN A 26 -2.65 5.33 -10.18
N VAL A 27 -2.64 5.62 -8.88
CA VAL A 27 -3.51 4.93 -7.89
C VAL A 27 -4.99 5.13 -8.19
N PHE A 28 -5.33 6.28 -8.77
CA PHE A 28 -6.69 6.66 -9.13
C PHE A 28 -6.93 6.44 -10.63
N ASP A 29 -8.16 6.12 -10.98
CA ASP A 29 -8.65 6.02 -12.37
C ASP A 29 -9.95 6.79 -12.56
N ILE A 30 -10.38 6.94 -13.81
CA ILE A 30 -11.67 7.51 -14.16
C ILE A 30 -12.64 6.41 -14.55
N GLU A 31 -13.80 6.39 -13.90
CA GLU A 31 -14.96 5.59 -14.28
C GLU A 31 -16.04 6.50 -14.89
N ASP A 32 -16.63 6.06 -16.01
CA ASP A 32 -17.79 6.73 -16.62
C ASP A 32 -19.07 6.17 -16.00
N VAL A 33 -19.80 7.02 -15.29
CA VAL A 33 -21.00 6.62 -14.52
C VAL A 33 -22.29 6.78 -15.32
N GLY A 34 -22.20 7.07 -16.62
CA GLY A 34 -23.34 7.34 -17.50
C GLY A 34 -23.70 8.82 -17.57
N ASN A 35 -24.48 9.20 -18.58
CA ASN A 35 -24.81 10.60 -18.91
C ASN A 35 -23.60 11.52 -19.15
N GLY A 36 -22.42 10.95 -19.42
CA GLY A 36 -21.17 11.68 -19.61
C GLY A 36 -20.52 12.16 -18.31
N GLU A 37 -20.99 11.69 -17.13
CA GLU A 37 -20.33 11.98 -15.86
C GLU A 37 -19.11 11.08 -15.64
N LYS A 38 -17.96 11.71 -15.38
CA LYS A 38 -16.71 11.03 -15.00
C LYS A 38 -16.52 11.11 -13.49
N LYS A 39 -16.19 9.99 -12.84
CA LYS A 39 -15.88 9.90 -11.40
C LYS A 39 -14.50 9.29 -11.17
N ALA A 40 -13.76 9.78 -10.17
CA ALA A 40 -12.51 9.14 -9.76
C ALA A 40 -12.78 7.93 -8.86
N VAL A 41 -12.05 6.85 -9.12
CA VAL A 41 -12.06 5.63 -8.31
C VAL A 41 -10.63 5.25 -7.91
N VAL A 42 -10.50 4.52 -6.82
CA VAL A 42 -9.20 3.95 -6.39
C VAL A 42 -9.05 2.60 -7.07
N SER A 43 -8.25 2.54 -8.14
CA SER A 43 -8.08 1.32 -8.94
C SER A 43 -6.86 0.50 -8.52
N ARG A 44 -5.78 1.18 -8.11
CA ARG A 44 -4.48 0.56 -7.81
C ARG A 44 -3.95 1.00 -6.43
N PRO A 45 -4.64 0.65 -5.33
CA PRO A 45 -4.22 1.10 -3.99
C PRO A 45 -2.85 0.55 -3.58
N ARG A 46 -2.48 -0.65 -4.04
CA ARG A 46 -1.19 -1.30 -3.74
C ARG A 46 0.02 -0.52 -4.27
N ASP A 47 -0.15 0.20 -5.37
CA ASP A 47 0.92 0.96 -6.01
C ASP A 47 1.21 2.29 -5.31
N CYS A 48 0.38 2.67 -4.33
CA CYS A 48 0.54 3.92 -3.62
C CYS A 48 1.86 3.97 -2.85
N THR A 49 2.75 4.88 -3.25
CA THR A 49 4.02 5.17 -2.57
C THR A 49 3.86 6.01 -1.30
N LEU A 50 2.61 6.39 -0.96
CA LEU A 50 2.29 7.26 0.17
C LEU A 50 3.03 8.61 0.16
N CYS A 51 3.25 9.16 -1.04
CA CYS A 51 3.86 10.49 -1.25
C CYS A 51 3.00 11.66 -0.74
N ARG A 52 1.72 11.43 -0.41
CA ARG A 52 0.76 12.42 0.13
C ARG A 52 0.34 13.56 -0.80
N GLU A 53 0.75 13.56 -2.06
CA GLU A 53 0.37 14.62 -3.01
C GLU A 53 -1.15 14.73 -3.25
N CYS A 54 -1.89 13.62 -3.15
CA CYS A 54 -3.35 13.64 -3.31
C CYS A 54 -4.09 14.38 -2.19
N ILE A 55 -3.51 14.48 -0.99
CA ILE A 55 -4.06 15.25 0.15
C ILE A 55 -3.42 16.64 0.30
N SER A 56 -2.32 16.90 -0.41
CA SER A 56 -1.63 18.19 -0.40
C SER A 56 -2.53 19.32 -0.91
N GLY A 57 -2.52 20.45 -0.20
CA GLY A 57 -3.31 21.64 -0.52
C GLY A 57 -4.79 21.57 -0.12
N GLY A 58 -5.11 20.93 1.01
CA GLY A 58 -6.48 20.89 1.58
C GLY A 58 -7.31 19.66 1.20
N GLY A 59 -6.67 18.57 0.77
CA GLY A 59 -7.33 17.31 0.44
C GLY A 59 -7.54 16.36 1.63
N GLU A 60 -7.04 16.70 2.83
CA GLU A 60 -7.04 15.82 4.02
C GLU A 60 -8.43 15.41 4.48
N GLU A 61 -9.43 16.29 4.34
CA GLU A 61 -10.83 15.98 4.70
C GLU A 61 -11.52 15.10 3.65
N ASN A 62 -10.94 14.98 2.45
CA ASN A 62 -11.57 14.36 1.29
C ASN A 62 -11.00 12.98 0.96
N ILE A 63 -9.78 12.67 1.40
CA ILE A 63 -9.08 11.42 1.11
C ILE A 63 -8.40 10.92 2.38
N SER A 64 -8.68 9.67 2.76
CA SER A 64 -7.99 9.00 3.87
C SER A 64 -6.87 8.11 3.33
N LEU A 65 -5.64 8.39 3.75
CA LEU A 65 -4.47 7.55 3.50
C LEU A 65 -4.13 6.75 4.76
N ARG A 66 -4.22 5.43 4.66
CA ARG A 66 -4.01 4.49 5.78
C ARG A 66 -3.06 3.37 5.35
N ARG A 67 -2.65 2.58 6.34
CA ARG A 67 -1.90 1.34 6.14
C ARG A 67 -2.61 0.24 6.92
N VAL A 68 -2.86 -0.88 6.27
CA VAL A 68 -3.38 -2.08 6.93
C VAL A 68 -2.26 -2.64 7.80
N ARG A 69 -2.46 -2.65 9.13
CA ARG A 69 -1.38 -2.88 10.11
C ARG A 69 -0.86 -4.32 10.09
N ASP A 70 -1.75 -5.27 9.85
CA ASP A 70 -1.53 -6.71 9.85
C ASP A 70 -1.24 -7.27 8.44
N HIS A 71 -1.24 -6.43 7.41
CA HIS A 71 -0.87 -6.84 6.06
C HIS A 71 0.53 -6.36 5.69
N PHE A 72 1.47 -7.29 5.62
CA PHE A 72 2.85 -7.02 5.22
C PHE A 72 3.07 -7.30 3.72
N ILE A 73 3.98 -6.54 3.11
CA ILE A 73 4.45 -6.77 1.74
C ILE A 73 5.97 -6.80 1.88
N PHE A 74 6.54 -7.99 1.73
CA PHE A 74 7.99 -8.19 1.79
C PHE A 74 8.55 -8.21 0.36
N THR A 75 9.67 -7.53 0.17
CA THR A 75 10.51 -7.63 -1.02
C THR A 75 11.87 -8.09 -0.54
N ILE A 76 12.35 -9.22 -1.06
CA ILE A 76 13.61 -9.83 -0.64
C ILE A 76 14.49 -9.93 -1.88
N GLU A 77 15.63 -9.25 -1.84
CA GLU A 77 16.64 -9.30 -2.89
C GLU A 77 17.87 -10.05 -2.36
N SER A 78 18.22 -11.15 -3.02
CA SER A 78 19.42 -11.93 -2.67
C SER A 78 20.65 -11.36 -3.37
N THR A 79 21.82 -11.54 -2.77
CA THR A 79 23.11 -11.28 -3.41
C THR A 79 23.48 -12.34 -4.47
N GLY A 80 22.68 -13.42 -4.58
CA GLY A 80 22.87 -14.51 -5.54
C GLY A 80 23.43 -15.80 -4.93
N ALA A 81 23.85 -15.79 -3.66
CA ALA A 81 24.37 -17.00 -2.99
C ALA A 81 23.26 -18.03 -2.69
N LEU A 82 22.06 -17.58 -2.34
CA LEU A 82 20.89 -18.41 -2.07
C LEU A 82 19.63 -17.79 -2.70
N PRO A 83 18.64 -18.58 -3.12
CA PRO A 83 17.35 -18.04 -3.55
C PRO A 83 16.63 -17.26 -2.42
N PRO A 84 15.96 -16.13 -2.71
CA PRO A 84 15.26 -15.32 -1.70
C PRO A 84 14.23 -16.09 -0.84
N GLU A 85 13.55 -17.08 -1.43
CA GLU A 85 12.58 -17.94 -0.75
C GLU A 85 13.22 -18.83 0.32
N VAL A 86 14.47 -19.26 0.10
CA VAL A 86 15.25 -20.00 1.09
C VAL A 86 15.66 -19.07 2.22
N LEU A 87 16.12 -17.84 1.90
CA LEU A 87 16.53 -16.85 2.90
C LEU A 87 15.40 -16.53 3.88
N PHE A 88 14.17 -16.33 3.38
CA PHE A 88 13.02 -16.05 4.23
C PHE A 88 12.73 -17.22 5.19
N THR A 89 12.78 -18.45 4.66
CA THR A 89 12.53 -19.66 5.45
C THR A 89 13.58 -19.84 6.55
N GLU A 90 14.86 -19.65 6.24
CA GLU A 90 15.94 -19.72 7.23
C GLU A 90 15.82 -18.64 8.31
N ALA A 91 15.40 -17.42 7.94
CA ALA A 91 15.17 -16.35 8.91
C ALA A 91 14.10 -16.71 9.95
N VAL A 92 13.02 -17.38 9.53
CA VAL A 92 11.95 -17.84 10.44
C VAL A 92 12.47 -18.94 11.37
N LYS A 93 13.23 -19.92 10.85
CA LYS A 93 13.84 -20.98 11.68
C LYS A 93 14.78 -20.42 12.74
N ILE A 94 15.58 -19.42 12.40
CA ILE A 94 16.48 -18.77 13.36
C ILE A 94 15.68 -18.07 14.47
N LEU A 95 14.53 -17.48 14.16
CA LEU A 95 13.66 -16.88 15.17
C LEU A 95 13.08 -17.94 16.10
N GLU A 96 12.62 -19.06 15.56
CA GLU A 96 12.13 -20.22 16.31
C GLU A 96 13.21 -20.76 17.28
N GLN A 97 14.41 -21.03 16.77
CA GLN A 97 15.55 -21.52 17.57
C GLN A 97 15.92 -20.58 18.73
N LYS A 98 15.82 -19.26 18.53
CA LYS A 98 16.08 -18.28 19.60
C LYS A 98 15.03 -18.37 20.72
N CYS A 99 13.78 -18.58 20.37
CA CYS A 99 12.71 -18.79 21.35
C CYS A 99 12.91 -20.11 22.11
N GLU A 100 13.25 -21.19 21.41
CA GLU A 100 13.52 -22.50 22.03
C GLU A 100 14.71 -22.44 23.00
N LEU A 101 15.79 -21.76 22.60
CA LEU A 101 16.96 -21.57 23.47
C LEU A 101 16.58 -20.84 24.76
N LEU A 102 15.84 -19.73 24.66
CA LEU A 102 15.38 -18.99 25.82
C LEU A 102 14.49 -19.84 26.74
N ILE A 103 13.59 -20.64 26.17
CA ILE A 103 12.74 -21.56 26.95
C ILE A 103 13.61 -22.58 27.69
N SER A 104 14.62 -23.14 27.03
CA SER A 104 15.52 -24.14 27.63
C SER A 104 16.39 -23.61 28.77
N GLU A 105 16.77 -22.32 28.74
CA GLU A 105 17.54 -21.68 29.81
C GLU A 105 16.69 -21.29 31.03
N LEU A 106 15.37 -21.15 30.84
CA LEU A 106 14.42 -20.77 31.88
C LEU A 106 13.74 -21.96 32.57
N SER A 107 13.81 -23.16 31.97
CA SER A 107 13.30 -24.42 32.52
C SER A 107 14.32 -25.13 33.40
#